data_AF-W7BRL8-F1
#
_entry.id   AF-W7BRL8-F1
#
_cell.length_a   1.000
_cell.length_b   1.000
_cell.length_c   1.000
_cell.angle_alpha   90.00
_cell.angle_beta   90.00
_cell.angle_gamma   90.00
#
_symmetry.space_group_name_H-M   'P 1'
#
loop_
_entity.id
_entity.type
_entity.pdbx_description
1 polymer ?
#
loop_
_entity_poly.entity_id
_entity_poly.type
_entity_poly.pdbx_seq_one_letter_code
_entity_poly.pdbx_strand_id
1 'polypeptide(L)'
;MVESILWLADFLQISPYPTEAYTVTTSFDDSIVNDKDAKINQQISLKGAGLQSRKRAIMESQDVDETTALEILAEIEQDEKVVTAGMVDAFGVD
;
A
#
# COMPACT_ATOMS: atom_id res chain seq x y z
N MET A 1 -47.12 -29.82 -2.21
CA MET A 1 -47.04 -28.35 -1.95
C MET A 1 -45.69 -27.81 -2.38
N VAL A 2 -44.60 -28.51 -2.06
CA VAL A 2 -43.24 -28.21 -2.57
C VAL A 2 -43.17 -28.36 -4.09
N GLU A 3 -43.87 -29.33 -4.70
CA GLU A 3 -43.88 -29.50 -6.17
C GLU A 3 -44.51 -28.30 -6.90
N SER A 4 -45.56 -27.72 -6.32
CA SER A 4 -46.24 -26.55 -6.87
C SER A 4 -45.34 -25.31 -6.90
N ILE A 5 -44.44 -25.19 -5.92
CA ILE A 5 -43.47 -24.09 -5.82
C ILE A 5 -42.35 -24.25 -6.86
N LEU A 6 -41.84 -25.47 -7.04
CA LEU A 6 -40.81 -25.77 -8.05
C LEU A 6 -41.33 -25.55 -9.47
N TRP A 7 -42.56 -25.97 -9.75
CA TRP A 7 -43.19 -25.77 -11.05
C TRP A 7 -43.39 -24.29 -11.39
N LEU A 8 -43.79 -23.48 -10.41
CA LEU A 8 -43.96 -22.04 -10.59
C LEU A 8 -42.62 -21.32 -10.82
N ALA A 9 -41.56 -21.74 -10.10
CA ALA A 9 -40.22 -21.20 -10.25
C ALA A 9 -39.65 -21.45 -11.65
N ASP A 10 -39.85 -22.64 -12.19
CA ASP A 10 -39.43 -23.02 -13.55
C ASP A 10 -40.23 -22.27 -14.63
N PHE A 11 -41.56 -22.17 -14.46
CA PHE A 11 -42.43 -21.39 -15.34
C PHE A 11 -42.05 -19.90 -15.39
N LEU A 12 -41.65 -19.32 -14.25
CA LEU A 12 -41.22 -17.93 -14.14
C LEU A 12 -39.73 -17.70 -14.45
N GLN A 13 -38.98 -18.76 -14.79
CA GLN A 13 -37.52 -18.74 -14.99
C GLN A 13 -36.74 -18.15 -13.80
N ILE A 14 -37.30 -18.24 -12.60
CA ILE A 14 -36.63 -17.78 -11.37
C ILE A 14 -35.81 -18.97 -10.89
N SER A 15 -34.51 -18.98 -11.21
CA SER A 15 -33.59 -19.96 -10.62
C SER A 15 -33.64 -19.81 -9.10
N PRO A 16 -34.11 -20.81 -8.33
CA PRO A 16 -34.18 -20.73 -6.87
C PRO A 16 -32.78 -20.80 -6.24
N TYR A 17 -31.76 -21.05 -7.06
CA TYR A 17 -30.36 -21.09 -6.65
C TYR A 17 -29.64 -19.88 -7.24
N PRO A 18 -28.86 -19.14 -6.44
CA PRO A 18 -27.98 -18.13 -7.00
C PRO A 18 -27.05 -18.80 -8.00
N THR A 19 -27.14 -18.39 -9.27
CA THR A 19 -26.35 -18.92 -10.38
C THR A 19 -24.92 -18.39 -10.38
N GLU A 20 -24.63 -17.41 -9.52
CA GLU A 20 -23.33 -16.76 -9.44
C GLU A 20 -22.45 -17.45 -8.41
N ALA A 21 -21.22 -17.77 -8.82
CA ALA A 21 -20.21 -18.28 -7.93
C ALA A 21 -19.74 -17.15 -7.00
N TYR A 22 -20.13 -17.22 -5.73
CA TYR A 22 -19.61 -16.30 -4.72
C TYR A 22 -18.13 -16.61 -4.45
N THR A 23 -17.24 -15.70 -4.81
CA THR A 23 -15.84 -15.75 -4.39
C THR A 23 -15.72 -15.08 -3.03
N VAL A 24 -15.67 -15.90 -1.98
CA VAL A 24 -15.40 -15.41 -0.61
C VAL A 24 -13.89 -15.34 -0.42
N THR A 25 -13.34 -14.13 -0.52
CA THR A 25 -11.93 -13.88 -0.23
C THR A 25 -11.80 -13.53 1.25
N THR A 26 -11.30 -14.47 2.05
CA THR A 26 -10.95 -14.22 3.46
C THR A 26 -9.46 -13.88 3.54
N SER A 27 -9.15 -12.59 3.70
CA SER A 27 -7.80 -12.15 4.06
C SER A 27 -7.70 -12.09 5.58
N PHE A 28 -6.90 -12.98 6.17
CA PHE A 28 -6.54 -12.88 7.58
C PHE A 28 -5.43 -11.84 7.72
N ASP A 29 -5.74 -10.72 8.37
CA ASP A 29 -4.76 -9.72 8.77
C ASP A 29 -4.04 -10.22 10.03
N ASP A 30 -2.85 -10.83 9.86
CA ASP A 30 -1.96 -11.25 10.94
C ASP A 30 -1.01 -10.12 11.39
N SER A 31 -1.49 -8.88 11.38
CA SER A 31 -0.77 -7.78 12.01
C SER A 31 -0.84 -7.92 13.54
N ILE A 32 0.01 -8.80 14.08
CA ILE A 32 0.56 -8.54 15.41
C ILE A 32 1.16 -7.15 15.31
N VAL A 33 0.67 -6.21 16.13
CA VAL A 33 1.14 -4.82 16.20
C VAL A 33 2.65 -4.87 16.37
N ASN A 34 3.34 -4.86 15.24
CA ASN A 34 4.77 -4.84 15.16
C ASN A 34 5.10 -3.40 15.49
N ASP A 35 5.88 -3.21 16.55
CA ASP A 35 6.22 -1.89 17.05
C ASP A 35 6.66 -1.03 15.86
N LYS A 36 5.92 0.06 15.60
CA LYS A 36 6.16 0.92 14.45
C LYS A 36 7.59 1.42 14.45
N ASP A 37 8.17 1.59 15.64
CA ASP A 37 9.55 2.00 15.83
C ASP A 37 10.55 0.91 15.38
N ALA A 38 10.25 -0.37 15.65
CA ALA A 38 11.08 -1.48 15.19
C ALA A 38 11.08 -1.59 13.66
N LYS A 39 9.93 -1.41 13.02
CA LYS A 39 9.79 -1.41 11.55
C LYS A 39 10.56 -0.25 10.91
N ILE A 40 10.46 0.95 11.49
CA ILE A 40 11.20 2.14 11.04
C ILE A 40 12.71 1.92 11.18
N ASN A 41 13.17 1.40 12.33
CA ASN A 41 14.59 1.11 12.57
C ASN A 41 15.14 0.05 11.61
N GLN A 42 14.33 -0.97 11.29
CA GLN A 42 14.69 -1.97 10.28
C GLN A 42 14.88 -1.31 8.90
N GLN A 43 13.96 -0.44 8.48
CA GLN A 43 14.07 0.26 7.19
C GLN A 43 15.27 1.22 7.13
N ILE A 44 15.55 1.95 8.22
CA ILE A 44 16.76 2.78 8.33
C ILE A 44 18.02 1.91 8.17
N SER A 45 18.06 0.76 8.84
CA SER A 45 19.17 -0.18 8.77
C SER A 45 19.35 -0.76 7.36
N LEU A 46 18.25 -1.14 6.69
CA LEU A 46 18.25 -1.67 5.33
C LEU A 46 18.69 -0.62 4.29
N LYS A 47 18.24 0.64 4.43
CA LYS A 47 18.71 1.76 3.60
C LYS A 47 20.20 2.02 3.84
N GLY A 48 20.63 2.06 5.10
CA GLY A 48 22.03 2.29 5.48
C GLY A 48 22.97 1.20 4.97
N ALA A 49 22.52 -0.05 4.95
CA ALA A 49 23.24 -1.19 4.39
C ALA A 49 23.18 -1.27 2.85
N GLY A 50 22.44 -0.37 2.17
CA GLY A 50 22.28 -0.38 0.72
C GLY A 50 21.42 -1.53 0.17
N LEU A 51 20.71 -2.25 1.05
CA LEU A 51 19.87 -3.41 0.70
C LEU A 51 18.46 -3.01 0.23
N GLN A 52 18.05 -1.78 0.52
CA GLN A 52 16.74 -1.25 0.15
C GLN A 52 16.87 0.11 -0.54
N SER A 53 16.16 0.28 -1.66
CA SER A 53 16.12 1.55 -2.39
C SER A 53 15.26 2.57 -1.66
N ARG A 54 15.60 3.86 -1.79
CA ARG A 54 14.84 4.98 -1.18
C ARG A 54 13.35 4.92 -1.55
N LYS A 55 13.05 4.63 -2.82
CA LYS A 55 11.67 4.45 -3.31
C LYS A 55 10.92 3.35 -2.55
N ARG A 56 11.50 2.14 -2.41
CA ARG A 56 10.85 1.03 -1.68
C ARG A 56 10.67 1.34 -0.20
N ALA A 57 11.64 2.03 0.41
CA ALA A 57 11.52 2.46 1.79
C ALA A 57 10.34 3.43 1.97
N ILE A 58 10.16 4.40 1.06
CA ILE A 58 9.02 5.34 1.10
C ILE A 58 7.69 4.60 0.97
N MET A 59 7.58 3.71 -0.03
CA MET A 59 6.38 2.90 -0.24
C MET A 59 5.98 2.12 1.02
N GLU A 60 6.93 1.40 1.64
CA GLU A 60 6.63 0.55 2.81
C GLU A 60 6.46 1.31 4.13
N SER A 61 7.07 2.49 4.24
CA SER A 61 7.03 3.34 5.45
C SER A 61 5.74 4.15 5.51
N GLN A 62 5.34 4.72 4.37
CA GLN A 62 4.19 5.62 4.26
C GLN A 62 2.95 4.94 3.67
N ASP A 63 3.06 3.67 3.28
CA ASP A 63 1.98 2.86 2.71
C ASP A 63 1.34 3.51 1.46
N VAL A 64 2.21 3.97 0.56
CA VAL A 64 1.85 4.70 -0.67
C VAL A 64 2.18 3.88 -1.91
N ASP A 65 1.49 4.18 -3.01
CA ASP A 65 1.78 3.57 -4.30
C ASP A 65 3.12 4.04 -4.89
N GLU A 66 3.56 3.38 -5.97
CA GLU A 66 4.84 3.69 -6.61
C GLU A 66 4.90 5.12 -7.19
N THR A 67 3.77 5.65 -7.66
CA THR A 67 3.69 6.97 -8.28
C THR A 67 3.87 8.04 -7.21
N THR A 68 3.09 7.95 -6.14
CA THR A 68 3.18 8.83 -4.98
C THR A 68 4.55 8.72 -4.32
N ALA A 69 5.14 7.52 -4.24
CA ALA A 69 6.50 7.36 -3.72
C ALA A 69 7.57 8.08 -4.55
N LEU A 70 7.39 8.19 -5.87
CA LEU A 70 8.28 8.95 -6.75
C LEU A 70 8.10 10.46 -6.58
N GLU A 71 6.86 10.92 -6.39
CA GLU A 71 6.56 12.33 -6.08
C GLU A 71 7.23 12.75 -4.78
N ILE A 72 7.04 11.97 -3.71
CA ILE A 72 7.69 12.21 -2.41
C ILE A 72 9.21 12.18 -2.53
N LEU A 73 9.76 11.27 -3.33
CA LEU A 73 11.21 11.22 -3.55
C LEU A 73 11.72 12.49 -4.25
N ALA A 74 10.97 13.00 -5.23
CA ALA A 74 11.31 14.25 -5.92
C ALA A 74 11.22 15.46 -5.00
N GLU A 75 10.20 15.52 -4.12
CA GLU A 75 10.08 16.55 -3.08
C GLU A 75 11.29 16.54 -2.14
N ILE A 76 11.67 15.35 -1.64
CA ILE A 76 12.86 15.20 -0.77
C ILE A 76 14.13 15.68 -1.48
N GLU A 77 14.33 15.32 -2.76
CA GLU A 77 15.50 15.77 -3.52
C GLU A 77 15.50 17.29 -3.76
N GLN A 78 14.32 17.90 -3.90
CA GLN A 78 14.19 19.35 -4.02
C GLN A 78 14.51 20.04 -2.70
N ASP A 79 14.01 19.53 -1.59
CA ASP A 79 14.29 20.04 -0.24
C ASP A 79 15.79 19.92 0.09
N GLU A 80 16.43 18.78 -0.20
CA GLU A 80 17.86 18.59 -0.01
C GLU A 80 18.69 19.62 -0.80
N LYS A 81 18.30 19.95 -2.04
CA LYS A 81 18.96 20.96 -2.86
C LYS A 81 18.80 22.37 -2.29
N VAL A 82 17.62 22.73 -1.79
CA VAL A 82 17.36 24.04 -1.18
C VAL A 82 18.17 24.20 0.11
N VAL A 83 18.21 23.16 0.96
CA VAL A 83 19.03 23.14 2.17
C VAL A 83 20.52 23.26 1.82
N THR A 84 20.98 22.52 0.81
CA THR A 84 22.38 22.58 0.38
C THR A 84 22.75 23.95 -0.17
N ALA A 85 21.89 24.57 -0.99
CA ALA A 85 22.12 25.90 -1.53
C ALA A 85 22.15 26.98 -0.43
N GLY A 86 21.22 26.93 0.53
CA GLY A 86 21.22 27.83 1.68
C GLY A 86 22.42 27.60 2.62
N MET A 87 22.91 26.36 2.73
CA MET A 87 24.15 26.07 3.46
C MET A 87 25.39 26.57 2.73
N VAL A 88 25.49 26.42 1.40
CA VAL A 88 26.62 26.95 0.62
C VAL A 88 26.71 28.47 0.72
N ASP A 89 25.56 29.17 0.67
CA ASP A 89 25.47 30.62 0.87
C ASP A 89 25.85 31.02 2.32
N ALA A 90 25.38 30.28 3.32
CA ALA A 90 25.70 30.53 4.74
C ALA A 90 27.16 30.22 5.12
N PHE A 91 27.81 29.28 4.43
CA PHE A 91 29.21 28.89 4.68
C PHE A 91 30.22 29.57 3.73
N GLY A 92 29.76 30.42 2.79
CA GLY A 92 30.60 31.35 2.04
C GLY A 92 31.75 30.68 1.27
N VAL A 93 31.45 29.61 0.54
CA VAL A 93 32.42 29.00 -0.37
C VAL A 93 32.06 29.39 -1.80
N ASP A 94 32.68 30.46 -2.28
CA ASP A 94 32.83 30.78 -3.71
C ASP A 94 33.88 29.87 -4.36
#